data_AF-V5XHF8-F1
#
_entry.id   AF-V5XHF8-F1
#
_cell.length_a   1.000
_cell.length_b   1.000
_cell.length_c   1.000
_cell.angle_alpha   90.00
_cell.angle_beta   90.00
_cell.angle_gamma   90.00
#
_symmetry.space_group_name_H-M   'P 1'
#
loop_
_entity.id
_entity.type
_entity.pdbx_description
1 polymer ?
#
loop_
_entity_poly.entity_id
_entity_poly.type
_entity_poly.pdbx_seq_one_letter_code
_entity_poly.pdbx_strand_id
1 'polypeptide(L)'
;MPDVGDLIAEAAQMPDASVRFAQGVSNVWTPEHLVALRDIVRREHTQQLRLVHAALDRRFEQPNVNWMGVFRAAAEMAVMERVGHEELPVEDRNLLLQLWRALLAAT
;
A
#
# COMPACT_ATOMS: atom_id res chain seq x y z
N MET A 1 1.20 -13.10 -13.25
CA MET A 1 0.73 -12.62 -11.94
C MET A 1 1.08 -11.16 -11.84
N PRO A 2 0.23 -10.31 -11.26
CA PRO A 2 0.60 -8.92 -11.09
C PRO A 2 1.83 -8.87 -10.17
N ASP A 3 2.92 -8.27 -10.65
CA ASP A 3 4.19 -8.20 -9.93
C ASP A 3 4.17 -6.98 -9.00
N VAL A 4 5.07 -6.92 -8.01
CA VAL A 4 5.34 -5.70 -7.24
C VAL A 4 5.68 -4.53 -8.18
N GLY A 5 6.20 -4.82 -9.38
CA GLY A 5 6.36 -3.83 -10.45
C GLY A 5 5.09 -3.05 -10.78
N ASP A 6 3.91 -3.67 -10.72
CA ASP A 6 2.64 -2.99 -10.98
C ASP A 6 2.32 -1.96 -9.88
N LEU A 7 2.62 -2.28 -8.62
CA LEU A 7 2.42 -1.36 -7.49
C LEU A 7 3.33 -0.12 -7.59
N ILE A 8 4.54 -0.28 -8.14
CA ILE A 8 5.46 0.84 -8.39
C ILE A 8 4.89 1.76 -9.48
N ALA A 9 4.35 1.20 -10.56
CA ALA A 9 3.74 1.97 -11.63
C ALA A 9 2.47 2.70 -11.17
N GLU A 10 1.63 2.02 -10.38
CA GLU A 10 0.44 2.59 -9.75
C GLU A 10 0.80 3.73 -8.78
N ALA A 11 1.80 3.52 -7.91
CA ALA A 11 2.30 4.56 -7.00
C ALA A 11 2.71 5.84 -7.73
N ALA A 12 3.36 5.69 -8.88
CA ALA A 12 3.80 6.82 -9.71
C ALA A 12 2.63 7.55 -10.40
N GLN A 13 1.45 6.95 -10.47
CA GLN A 13 0.25 7.50 -11.14
C GLN A 13 -0.82 7.94 -10.14
N MET A 14 -0.55 7.84 -8.84
CA MET A 14 -1.51 8.19 -7.79
C MET A 14 -2.05 9.62 -7.99
N PRO A 15 -3.38 9.85 -7.99
CA PRO A 15 -3.95 11.17 -8.29
C PRO A 15 -3.73 12.15 -7.14
N ASP A 16 -3.65 13.46 -7.39
CA ASP A 16 -3.49 14.45 -6.31
C ASP A 16 -4.68 14.44 -5.33
N ALA A 17 -5.88 14.11 -5.83
CA ALA A 17 -7.09 13.97 -5.00
C ALA A 17 -6.95 12.90 -3.91
N SER A 18 -6.07 11.91 -4.10
CA SER A 18 -5.77 10.89 -3.09
C SER A 18 -5.20 11.50 -1.80
N VAL A 19 -4.55 12.66 -1.86
CA VAL A 19 -4.06 13.36 -0.66
C VAL A 19 -5.22 13.78 0.23
N ARG A 20 -6.30 14.33 -0.35
CA ARG A 20 -7.50 14.71 0.42
C ARG A 20 -8.18 13.48 1.01
N PHE A 21 -8.26 12.40 0.24
CA PHE A 21 -8.78 11.13 0.74
C PHE A 21 -7.96 10.65 1.95
N ALA A 22 -6.63 10.62 1.82
CA ALA A 22 -5.71 10.19 2.87
C ALA A 22 -5.82 11.04 4.14
N GLN A 23 -6.02 12.36 4.00
CA GLN A 23 -6.26 13.26 5.14
C GLN A 23 -7.55 12.93 5.91
N GLY A 24 -8.54 12.32 5.26
CA GLY A 24 -9.77 11.85 5.90
C GLY A 24 -9.62 10.52 6.64
N VAL A 25 -8.52 9.79 6.44
CA VAL A 25 -8.26 8.50 7.09
C VAL A 25 -7.58 8.71 8.43
N SER A 26 -8.26 8.37 9.52
CA SER A 26 -7.74 8.59 10.88
C SER A 26 -6.65 7.60 11.28
N ASN A 27 -6.76 6.34 10.88
CA ASN A 27 -5.76 5.30 11.13
C ASN A 27 -5.92 4.13 10.15
N VAL A 28 -4.82 3.41 9.91
CA VAL A 28 -4.78 2.19 9.10
C VAL A 28 -4.27 1.06 9.98
N TRP A 29 -5.04 -0.02 10.09
CA TRP A 29 -4.71 -1.17 10.94
C TRP A 29 -4.63 -2.44 10.12
N THR A 30 -3.58 -3.22 10.34
CA THR A 30 -3.50 -4.59 9.81
C THR A 30 -4.33 -5.52 10.71
N PRO A 31 -5.24 -6.33 10.14
CA PRO A 31 -5.96 -7.35 10.90
C PRO A 31 -5.02 -8.28 11.65
N GLU A 32 -5.41 -8.70 12.86
CA GLU A 32 -4.55 -9.49 13.76
C GLU A 32 -4.03 -10.77 13.10
N HIS A 33 -4.88 -11.48 12.36
CA HIS A 33 -4.51 -12.72 11.67
C HIS A 33 -3.53 -12.52 10.52
N LEU A 34 -3.35 -11.28 10.02
CA LEU A 34 -2.41 -10.93 8.95
C LEU A 34 -1.12 -10.28 9.48
N VAL A 35 -0.98 -10.09 10.79
CA VAL A 35 0.23 -9.47 11.38
C VAL A 35 1.48 -10.29 11.09
N ALA A 36 1.40 -11.61 11.16
CA ALA A 36 2.54 -12.49 10.86
C ALA A 36 3.03 -12.30 9.41
N LEU A 37 2.10 -12.18 8.45
CA LEU A 37 2.44 -11.90 7.06
C LEU A 37 3.10 -10.53 6.91
N ARG A 38 2.59 -9.51 7.60
CA ARG A 38 3.21 -8.17 7.59
C ARG A 38 4.66 -8.22 8.07
N ASP A 39 4.94 -8.98 9.12
CA ASP A 39 6.30 -9.11 9.66
C ASP A 39 7.23 -9.91 8.72
N ILE A 40 6.70 -10.86 7.94
CA ILE A 40 7.43 -11.50 6.85
C ILE A 40 7.76 -10.48 5.76
N VAL A 41 6.76 -9.72 5.29
CA VAL A 41 6.96 -8.69 4.26
C VAL A 41 8.00 -7.65 4.69
N ARG A 42 7.95 -7.19 5.94
CA ARG A 42 8.93 -6.24 6.50
C ARG A 42 10.34 -6.77 6.61
N ARG A 43 10.53 -8.09 6.74
CA ARG A 43 11.85 -8.71 6.87
C ARG A 43 12.40 -9.13 5.51
N GLU A 44 11.60 -9.88 4.75
CA GLU A 44 12.02 -10.59 3.55
C GLU A 44 11.74 -9.80 2.28
N HIS A 45 10.74 -8.90 2.30
CA HIS A 45 10.33 -8.09 1.16
C HIS A 45 10.56 -6.59 1.37
N THR A 46 11.55 -6.25 2.20
CA THR A 46 11.92 -4.86 2.52
C THR A 46 12.25 -4.07 1.26
N GLN A 47 12.92 -4.69 0.28
CA GLN A 47 13.32 -4.02 -0.95
C GLN A 47 12.11 -3.62 -1.79
N GLN A 48 11.13 -4.51 -1.92
CA GLN A 48 9.87 -4.29 -2.61
C GLN A 48 9.11 -3.12 -1.98
N LEU A 49 8.95 -3.12 -0.65
CA LEU A 49 8.34 -2.01 0.08
C LEU A 49 9.04 -0.68 -0.19
N ARG A 50 10.38 -0.65 -0.11
CA ARG A 50 11.16 0.56 -0.34
C ARG A 50 10.99 1.11 -1.76
N LEU A 51 10.85 0.25 -2.76
CA LEU A 51 10.65 0.69 -4.14
C LEU A 51 9.28 1.35 -4.33
N VAL A 52 8.22 0.77 -3.77
CA VAL A 52 6.88 1.37 -3.82
C VAL A 52 6.85 2.68 -3.03
N HIS A 53 7.46 2.73 -1.84
CA HIS A 53 7.57 3.97 -1.06
C HIS A 53 8.38 5.04 -1.78
N ALA A 54 9.48 4.70 -2.44
CA ALA A 54 10.26 5.64 -3.23
C ALA A 54 9.47 6.18 -4.43
N ALA A 55 8.60 5.38 -5.06
CA ALA A 55 7.72 5.84 -6.11
C ALA A 55 6.67 6.84 -5.59
N LEU A 56 6.09 6.59 -4.41
CA LEU A 56 5.19 7.53 -3.74
C LEU A 56 5.91 8.83 -3.35
N ASP A 57 7.10 8.73 -2.76
CA ASP A 57 7.89 9.90 -2.36
C ASP A 57 8.26 10.76 -3.59
N ARG A 58 8.60 10.14 -4.72
CA ARG A 58 8.82 10.86 -5.99
C ARG A 58 7.54 11.48 -6.54
N ARG A 59 6.41 10.79 -6.47
CA ARG A 59 5.12 11.28 -6.97
C ARG A 59 4.66 12.54 -6.24
N PHE A 60 4.96 12.65 -4.95
CA PHE A 60 4.48 13.75 -4.12
C PHE A 60 5.56 14.74 -3.67
N GLU A 61 6.82 14.52 -4.04
CA GLU A 61 8.05 15.35 -3.87
C GLU A 61 8.41 15.80 -2.44
N GLN A 62 7.47 16.32 -1.64
CA GLN A 62 7.67 16.81 -0.27
C GLN A 62 6.47 16.44 0.63
N PRO A 63 6.34 15.17 1.01
CA PRO A 63 5.14 14.69 1.66
C PRO A 63 5.04 15.07 3.15
N ASN A 64 3.84 15.43 3.60
CA ASN A 64 3.54 15.54 5.04
C ASN A 64 3.47 14.12 5.63
N VAL A 65 4.13 13.92 6.78
CA VAL A 65 4.24 12.63 7.45
C VAL A 65 2.87 11.99 7.73
N ASN A 66 1.85 12.78 8.07
CA ASN A 66 0.55 12.25 8.46
C ASN A 66 -0.17 11.58 7.30
N TRP A 67 -0.42 12.31 6.20
CA TRP A 67 -1.13 11.70 5.07
C TRP A 67 -0.24 10.72 4.30
N MET A 68 1.08 10.91 4.26
CA MET A 68 2.00 9.95 3.65
C MET A 68 2.08 8.62 4.41
N GLY A 69 1.85 8.65 5.73
CA GLY A 69 1.69 7.43 6.52
C GLY A 69 0.59 6.52 5.99
N VAL A 70 -0.53 7.09 5.53
CA VAL A 70 -1.66 6.35 4.93
C VAL A 70 -1.23 5.68 3.62
N PHE A 71 -0.55 6.40 2.73
CA PHE A 71 -0.03 5.83 1.48
C PHE A 71 0.96 4.69 1.73
N ARG A 72 1.88 4.87 2.69
CA ARG A 72 2.89 3.85 3.03
C ARG A 72 2.26 2.60 3.66
N ALA A 73 1.23 2.77 4.49
CA ALA A 73 0.46 1.67 5.06
C ALA A 73 -0.35 0.92 3.98
N ALA A 74 -1.00 1.66 3.07
CA ALA A 74 -1.70 1.08 1.93
C ALA A 74 -0.75 0.29 1.01
N ALA A 75 0.43 0.85 0.72
CA ALA A 75 1.47 0.17 -0.04
C ALA A 75 1.93 -1.12 0.64
N GLU A 76 2.11 -1.10 1.97
CA GLU A 76 2.49 -2.30 2.72
C GLU A 76 1.44 -3.40 2.61
N MET A 77 0.16 -3.06 2.78
CA MET A 77 -0.93 -4.02 2.60
C MET A 77 -1.02 -4.55 1.16
N ALA A 78 -0.83 -3.69 0.16
CA ALA A 78 -0.80 -4.12 -1.23
C ALA A 78 0.36 -5.09 -1.51
N VAL A 79 1.55 -4.87 -0.94
CA VAL A 79 2.67 -5.81 -1.05
C VAL A 79 2.38 -7.11 -0.31
N MET A 80 1.73 -7.06 0.86
CA MET A 80 1.26 -8.28 1.55
C MET A 80 0.33 -9.10 0.67
N GLU A 81 -0.58 -8.47 -0.06
CA GLU A 81 -1.45 -9.17 -1.00
C GLU A 81 -0.65 -9.83 -2.13
N ARG A 82 0.34 -9.14 -2.71
CA ARG A 82 1.17 -9.70 -3.79
C ARG A 82 1.99 -10.89 -3.35
N VAL A 83 2.61 -10.79 -2.17
CA VAL A 83 3.48 -11.85 -1.62
C VAL A 83 2.65 -13.04 -1.16
N GLY A 84 1.53 -12.81 -0.47
CA GLY A 84 0.65 -13.86 0.03
C GLY A 84 -0.43 -14.32 -0.96
N HIS A 85 -0.43 -13.85 -2.21
CA HIS A 85 -1.56 -13.95 -3.13
C HIS A 85 -2.13 -15.37 -3.27
N GLU A 86 -1.26 -16.38 -3.38
CA GLU A 86 -1.66 -17.77 -3.59
C GLU A 86 -2.22 -18.42 -2.32
N GLU A 87 -1.76 -17.99 -1.15
CA GLU A 87 -2.08 -18.61 0.15
C GLU A 87 -3.24 -17.91 0.87
N LEU A 88 -3.50 -16.64 0.54
CA LEU A 88 -4.52 -15.83 1.18
C LEU A 88 -5.93 -16.11 0.64
N PRO A 89 -6.96 -16.17 1.52
CA PRO A 89 -8.36 -16.12 1.12
C PRO A 89 -8.68 -14.89 0.27
N VAL A 90 -9.68 -15.00 -0.61
CA VAL A 90 -10.12 -13.91 -1.48
C VAL A 90 -10.49 -12.66 -0.67
N GLU A 91 -11.14 -12.86 0.47
CA GLU A 91 -11.56 -11.81 1.40
C GLU A 91 -10.36 -11.01 1.92
N ASP A 92 -9.29 -11.70 2.34
CA ASP A 92 -8.08 -11.05 2.84
C ASP A 92 -7.33 -10.31 1.74
N ARG A 93 -7.26 -10.88 0.52
CA ARG A 93 -6.67 -10.18 -0.63
C ARG A 93 -7.43 -8.90 -0.96
N ASN A 94 -8.75 -8.96 -0.97
CA ASN A 94 -9.59 -7.80 -1.22
C ASN A 94 -9.42 -6.73 -0.13
N LEU A 95 -9.37 -7.15 1.14
CA LEU A 95 -9.14 -6.27 2.27
C LEU A 95 -7.79 -5.54 2.17
N LEU A 96 -6.73 -6.29 1.87
CA LEU A 96 -5.38 -5.74 1.72
C LEU A 96 -5.25 -4.74 0.56
N LEU A 97 -5.98 -4.94 -0.53
CA LEU A 97 -5.96 -4.02 -1.69
C LEU A 97 -6.97 -2.87 -1.59
N GLN A 98 -7.93 -2.93 -0.67
CA GLN A 98 -9.06 -2.00 -0.64
C GLN A 98 -8.60 -0.54 -0.54
N LEU A 99 -7.72 -0.24 0.41
CA LEU A 99 -7.25 1.13 0.64
C LEU A 99 -6.40 1.63 -0.53
N TRP A 100 -5.53 0.78 -1.07
CA TRP A 100 -4.70 1.12 -2.23
C TRP A 100 -5.54 1.49 -3.45
N ARG A 101 -6.56 0.67 -3.76
CA ARG A 101 -7.51 0.94 -4.85
C ARG A 101 -8.33 2.21 -4.61
N ALA A 102 -8.74 2.47 -3.38
CA ALA A 102 -9.46 3.70 -3.04
C ALA A 102 -8.61 4.95 -3.26
N LEU A 103 -7.32 4.92 -2.90
CA LEU A 103 -6.40 6.01 -3.16
C LEU A 103 -6.18 6.22 -4.66
N LEU A 104 -6.00 5.15 -5.44
CA LEU A 104 -5.85 5.23 -6.90
C LEU A 104 -7.09 5.79 -7.61
N ALA A 105 -8.28 5.49 -7.10
CA ALA A 105 -9.55 5.90 -7.69
C ALA A 105 -10.06 7.27 -7.20
N ALA A 106 -9.30 7.98 -6.35
CA ALA A 106 -9.72 9.27 -5.81
C ALA A 106 -9.81 10.34 -6.92
N THR A 107 -10.91 11.11 -6.93
CA THR A 107 -11.20 12.18 -7.90
C THR A 107 -11.41 13.54 -7.25
#